data_AF-G1X2Q6-F1
#
_entry.id   AF-G1X2Q6-F1
#
_cell.length_a   1.000
_cell.length_b   1.000
_cell.length_c   1.000
_cell.angle_alpha   90.00
_cell.angle_beta   90.00
_cell.angle_gamma   90.00
#
_symmetry.space_group_name_H-M   'P 1'
#
loop_
_entity.id
_entity.type
_entity.pdbx_description
1 polymer ?
#
loop_
_entity_poly.entity_id
_entity_poly.type
_entity_poly.pdbx_seq_one_letter_code
_entity_poly.pdbx_strand_id
1 'polypeptide(L)'
;MPLIEVRRIIRLRLTFETQVDPEAARAIGNIVANAMLEARVGYFGICINPDGGSWLCSGNASSLAAQVSVDQDPLNLIWVSDTFRDSIVFPYLLIVAILLATIVLVMLATFPTYNSEEERMPSRFVSQIALAIIFISAIFVLVSVLWQHTASIAAATIAENLGNGSIQTGVGVTALVLGWFGFALLILVTIGLLVMILSRNLVDKQIVDDDE
;
A
#
# COMPACT_ATOMS: atom_id res chain seq x y z
N MET A 1 -24.30 1.62 -32.45
CA MET A 1 -23.17 2.37 -31.87
C MET A 1 -23.55 2.71 -30.44
N PRO A 2 -23.25 1.84 -29.45
CA PRO A 2 -23.66 2.06 -28.08
C PRO A 2 -22.72 3.09 -27.43
N LEU A 3 -23.34 4.06 -26.77
CA LEU A 3 -22.69 5.08 -25.96
C LEU A 3 -21.88 4.43 -24.85
N ILE A 4 -20.64 4.89 -24.73
CA ILE A 4 -19.70 4.63 -23.65
C ILE A 4 -20.37 5.04 -22.33
N GLU A 5 -20.83 4.06 -21.55
CA GLU A 5 -21.30 4.25 -20.19
C GLU A 5 -20.07 4.49 -19.31
N VAL A 6 -19.66 5.76 -19.22
CA VAL A 6 -18.57 6.22 -18.35
C VAL A 6 -18.98 5.96 -16.89
N ARG A 7 -18.52 4.81 -16.39
CA ARG A 7 -18.07 4.53 -15.03
C ARG A 7 -18.82 5.28 -13.91
N ARG A 8 -19.87 4.66 -13.37
CA ARG A 8 -20.22 4.91 -11.97
C ARG A 8 -19.08 4.37 -11.11
N ILE A 9 -18.37 5.23 -10.38
CA ILE A 9 -17.29 4.83 -9.47
C ILE A 9 -17.84 3.98 -8.32
N ILE A 10 -19.05 4.28 -7.84
CA ILE A 10 -19.81 3.46 -6.89
C ILE A 10 -21.31 3.68 -7.15
N ARG A 11 -22.14 2.63 -7.05
CA ARG A 11 -23.62 2.73 -7.12
C ARG A 11 -24.23 1.95 -5.96
N LEU A 12 -24.44 2.63 -4.83
CA LEU A 12 -25.17 2.11 -3.68
C LEU A 12 -26.64 2.47 -3.83
N ARG A 13 -27.57 1.53 -3.57
CA ARG A 13 -29.00 1.83 -3.61
C ARG A 13 -29.76 1.13 -2.48
N LEU A 14 -30.17 1.92 -1.49
CA LEU A 14 -31.27 1.64 -0.57
C LEU A 14 -32.09 2.92 -0.42
N THR A 15 -33.43 2.80 -0.37
CA THR A 15 -34.39 3.91 -0.38
C THR A 15 -35.07 4.14 0.99
N PHE A 16 -35.40 5.41 1.23
CA PHE A 16 -35.88 6.10 2.44
C PHE A 16 -34.82 6.45 3.50
N GLU A 17 -34.80 7.76 3.82
CA GLU A 17 -33.74 8.55 4.44
C GLU A 17 -33.67 8.41 5.96
N THR A 18 -32.46 8.63 6.52
CA THR A 18 -32.10 8.69 7.96
C THR A 18 -32.58 7.50 8.78
N GLN A 19 -31.67 6.62 9.25
CA GLN A 19 -31.95 5.38 10.01
C GLN A 19 -33.43 5.19 10.35
N VAL A 20 -34.18 4.64 9.37
CA VAL A 20 -35.64 4.58 9.44
C VAL A 20 -36.09 3.72 10.62
N ASP A 21 -35.21 2.81 11.06
CA ASP A 21 -35.47 1.90 12.15
C ASP A 21 -34.28 1.82 13.15
N PRO A 22 -34.35 2.49 14.30
CA PRO A 22 -33.40 2.32 15.39
C PRO A 22 -33.48 0.93 16.05
N GLU A 23 -34.52 0.12 15.78
CA GLU A 23 -34.55 -1.27 16.22
C GLU A 23 -33.58 -2.15 15.43
N ALA A 24 -33.36 -1.88 14.14
CA ALA A 24 -32.33 -2.58 13.35
C ALA A 24 -30.92 -2.36 13.92
N ALA A 25 -30.61 -1.11 14.31
CA ALA A 25 -29.38 -0.77 15.02
C ALA A 25 -29.25 -1.51 16.37
N ARG A 26 -30.33 -1.58 17.14
CA ARG A 26 -30.38 -2.32 18.41
C ARG A 26 -30.27 -3.83 18.20
N ALA A 27 -30.83 -4.37 17.11
CA ALA A 27 -30.72 -5.78 16.76
C ALA A 27 -29.28 -6.14 16.42
N ILE A 28 -28.57 -5.29 15.65
CA ILE A 28 -27.13 -5.46 15.40
C ILE A 28 -26.35 -5.41 16.72
N GLY A 29 -26.65 -4.44 17.59
CA GLY A 29 -26.05 -4.37 18.94
C GLY A 29 -26.31 -5.61 19.80
N ASN A 30 -27.51 -6.19 19.74
CA ASN A 30 -27.87 -7.41 20.46
C ASN A 30 -27.22 -8.67 19.87
N ILE A 31 -26.98 -8.70 18.55
CA ILE A 31 -26.30 -9.80 17.87
C ILE A 31 -24.80 -9.78 18.19
N VAL A 32 -24.18 -8.59 18.22
CA VAL A 32 -22.78 -8.43 18.63
C VAL A 32 -22.61 -8.67 20.13
N ALA A 33 -23.59 -8.27 20.95
CA ALA A 33 -23.63 -8.48 22.41
C ALA A 33 -22.29 -8.19 23.10
N ASN A 34 -21.54 -9.25 23.46
CA ASN A 34 -20.24 -9.20 24.12
C ASN A 34 -19.09 -9.76 23.26
N ALA A 35 -19.32 -10.01 21.96
CA ALA A 35 -18.29 -10.51 21.06
C ALA A 35 -17.16 -9.47 20.94
N MET A 36 -15.92 -9.90 21.23
CA MET A 36 -14.73 -9.06 21.19
C MET A 36 -13.73 -9.63 20.17
N LEU A 37 -14.14 -9.61 18.90
CA LEU A 37 -13.31 -10.06 17.78
C LEU A 37 -12.57 -8.88 17.16
N GLU A 38 -11.23 -8.92 17.17
CA GLU A 38 -10.39 -8.00 16.40
C GLU A 38 -9.82 -8.73 15.18
N ALA A 39 -10.06 -8.22 13.98
CA ALA A 39 -9.48 -8.74 12.74
C ALA A 39 -8.52 -7.74 12.10
N ARG A 40 -7.33 -8.20 11.72
CA ARG A 40 -6.29 -7.43 11.05
C ARG A 40 -5.95 -8.07 9.72
N VAL A 41 -5.97 -7.26 8.67
CA VAL A 41 -5.66 -7.71 7.31
C VAL A 41 -4.26 -7.27 6.90
N GLY A 42 -3.46 -8.21 6.41
CA GLY A 42 -2.19 -7.94 5.75
C GLY A 42 -2.20 -8.42 4.30
N TYR A 43 -1.11 -8.14 3.56
CA TYR A 43 -0.97 -8.60 2.17
C TYR A 43 -1.00 -10.13 2.04
N PHE A 44 -0.42 -10.84 3.00
CA PHE A 44 -0.17 -12.28 2.90
C PHE A 44 -1.16 -13.13 3.72
N GLY A 45 -2.08 -12.52 4.46
CA GLY A 45 -3.04 -13.24 5.29
C GLY A 45 -3.81 -12.33 6.23
N ILE A 46 -4.61 -12.97 7.08
CA ILE A 46 -5.48 -12.34 8.05
C ILE A 46 -5.09 -12.86 9.43
N CYS A 47 -5.10 -11.97 10.41
CA CYS A 47 -4.89 -12.29 11.81
C CYS A 47 -6.13 -11.90 12.60
N ILE A 48 -6.61 -12.76 13.49
CA ILE A 48 -7.75 -12.47 14.35
C ILE A 48 -7.42 -12.67 15.82
N ASN A 49 -8.15 -11.99 16.67
CA ASN A 49 -8.15 -12.17 18.10
C ASN A 49 -9.61 -12.32 18.58
N PRO A 50 -10.11 -13.55 18.80
CA PRO A 50 -11.52 -13.81 19.04
C PRO A 50 -12.02 -13.40 20.44
N ASP A 51 -11.13 -13.36 21.44
CA ASP A 51 -11.47 -13.10 22.85
C ASP A 51 -10.59 -12.01 23.49
N GLY A 52 -9.86 -11.22 22.68
CA GLY A 52 -8.87 -10.26 23.18
C GLY A 52 -7.57 -10.88 23.75
N GLY A 53 -7.41 -12.20 23.68
CA GLY A 53 -6.21 -12.95 24.07
C GLY A 53 -5.18 -13.10 22.95
N SER A 54 -5.06 -14.32 22.41
CA SER A 54 -4.04 -14.69 21.44
C SER A 54 -4.43 -14.41 19.99
N TRP A 55 -3.43 -14.03 19.18
CA TRP A 55 -3.59 -13.84 17.74
C TRP A 55 -3.48 -15.15 16.97
N LEU A 56 -4.48 -15.43 16.13
CA LEU A 56 -4.49 -16.54 15.17
C LEU A 56 -4.34 -15.97 13.76
N CYS A 57 -3.27 -16.34 13.06
CA CYS A 57 -2.98 -15.84 11.72
C CYS A 57 -3.01 -16.97 10.69
N SER A 58 -3.71 -16.78 9.57
CA SER A 58 -3.70 -17.71 8.44
C SER A 58 -3.81 -16.98 7.11
N GLY A 59 -3.28 -17.60 6.05
CA GLY A 59 -3.50 -17.17 4.68
C GLY A 59 -4.85 -17.64 4.10
N ASN A 60 -5.54 -18.53 4.80
CA ASN A 60 -6.83 -19.10 4.40
C ASN A 60 -7.91 -18.76 5.43
N ALA A 61 -8.87 -17.91 5.05
CA ALA A 61 -9.94 -17.47 5.93
C ALA A 61 -10.87 -18.60 6.40
N SER A 62 -11.11 -19.61 5.56
CA SER A 62 -11.95 -20.77 5.93
C SER A 62 -11.32 -21.59 7.06
N SER A 63 -9.98 -21.72 7.07
CA SER A 63 -9.25 -22.39 8.16
C SER A 63 -9.34 -21.63 9.48
N LEU A 64 -9.48 -20.30 9.41
CA LEU A 64 -9.60 -19.43 10.56
C LEU A 64 -11.05 -19.45 11.09
N ALA A 65 -12.03 -19.38 10.19
CA ALA A 65 -13.45 -19.49 10.53
C ALA A 65 -13.80 -20.86 11.16
N ALA A 66 -13.12 -21.94 10.79
CA ALA A 66 -13.32 -23.25 11.40
C ALA A 66 -12.86 -23.33 12.88
N GLN A 67 -12.03 -22.38 13.33
CA GLN A 67 -11.49 -22.31 14.70
C GLN A 67 -12.24 -21.31 15.59
N VAL A 68 -13.24 -20.61 15.05
CA VAL A 68 -13.99 -19.55 15.72
C VAL A 68 -15.46 -19.95 15.81
N SER A 69 -16.10 -19.69 16.95
CA SER A 69 -17.53 -19.98 17.12
C SER A 69 -18.40 -18.87 16.50
N VAL A 70 -19.67 -19.21 16.22
CA VAL A 70 -20.64 -18.25 15.68
C VAL A 70 -20.89 -17.08 16.64
N ASP A 71 -20.79 -17.33 17.95
CA ASP A 71 -20.96 -16.30 18.98
C ASP A 71 -19.77 -15.32 19.04
N GLN A 72 -18.59 -15.74 18.56
CA GLN A 72 -17.38 -14.90 18.51
C GLN A 72 -17.31 -14.05 17.24
N ASP A 73 -17.81 -14.54 16.10
CA ASP A 73 -17.89 -13.78 14.85
C ASP A 73 -19.34 -13.66 14.31
N PRO A 74 -20.24 -12.98 15.04
CA PRO A 74 -21.66 -12.90 14.67
C PRO A 74 -21.92 -12.05 13.42
N LEU A 75 -20.96 -11.19 13.05
CA LEU A 75 -21.02 -10.32 11.87
C LEU A 75 -20.24 -10.86 10.67
N ASN A 76 -19.63 -12.04 10.80
CA ASN A 76 -18.79 -12.66 9.77
C ASN A 76 -17.66 -11.72 9.30
N LEU A 77 -17.00 -11.07 10.25
CA LEU A 77 -15.90 -10.14 10.06
C LEU A 77 -14.68 -10.83 9.43
N ILE A 78 -14.50 -12.14 9.64
CA ILE A 78 -13.46 -12.93 8.98
C ILE A 78 -13.67 -12.92 7.45
N TRP A 79 -14.90 -13.12 6.98
CA TRP A 79 -15.21 -13.11 5.55
C TRP A 79 -15.11 -11.71 4.95
N VAL A 80 -15.55 -10.68 5.68
CA VAL A 80 -15.38 -9.28 5.24
C VAL A 80 -13.90 -8.93 5.09
N SER A 81 -13.08 -9.37 6.05
CA SER A 81 -11.63 -9.19 6.05
C SER A 81 -10.95 -9.89 4.87
N ASP A 82 -11.38 -11.10 4.54
CA ASP A 82 -10.87 -11.86 3.39
C ASP A 82 -11.28 -11.23 2.06
N THR A 83 -12.53 -10.81 1.95
CA THR A 83 -13.02 -10.09 0.76
C THR A 83 -12.25 -8.79 0.52
N PHE A 84 -11.96 -8.05 1.60
CA PHE A 84 -11.14 -6.84 1.54
C PHE A 84 -9.71 -7.16 1.06
N ARG A 85 -9.08 -8.20 1.62
CA ARG A 85 -7.74 -8.64 1.20
C ARG A 85 -7.71 -8.97 -0.29
N ASP A 86 -8.61 -9.82 -0.77
CA ASP A 86 -8.57 -10.33 -2.14
C ASP A 86 -8.93 -9.27 -3.19
N SER A 87 -9.82 -8.32 -2.83
CA SER A 87 -10.34 -7.34 -3.80
C SER A 87 -9.58 -6.01 -3.80
N ILE A 88 -8.97 -5.63 -2.68
CA ILE A 88 -8.43 -4.27 -2.48
C ILE A 88 -6.92 -4.27 -2.28
N VAL A 89 -6.37 -5.29 -1.62
CA VAL A 89 -4.96 -5.34 -1.24
C VAL A 89 -4.14 -5.91 -2.40
N PHE A 90 -3.54 -5.03 -3.22
CA PHE A 90 -2.70 -5.42 -4.36
C PHE A 90 -1.19 -5.26 -4.07
N PRO A 91 -0.46 -6.32 -3.68
CA PRO A 91 0.97 -6.22 -3.34
C PRO A 91 1.90 -6.15 -4.55
N TYR A 92 1.45 -6.56 -5.75
CA TYR A 92 2.34 -6.82 -6.88
C TYR A 92 3.07 -5.58 -7.39
N LEU A 93 2.44 -4.40 -7.36
CA LEU A 93 3.11 -3.15 -7.74
C LEU A 93 4.29 -2.81 -6.81
N LEU A 94 4.13 -3.05 -5.50
CA LEU A 94 5.22 -2.86 -4.53
C LEU A 94 6.35 -3.86 -4.75
N ILE A 95 6.02 -5.12 -5.03
CA ILE A 95 7.04 -6.15 -5.31
C ILE A 95 7.85 -5.75 -6.55
N VAL A 96 7.20 -5.34 -7.64
CA VAL A 96 7.88 -4.89 -8.85
C VAL A 96 8.73 -3.65 -8.59
N ALA A 97 8.23 -2.68 -7.82
CA ALA A 97 9.00 -1.48 -7.44
C ALA A 97 10.26 -1.84 -6.65
N ILE A 98 10.16 -2.75 -5.68
CA ILE A 98 11.31 -3.23 -4.90
C ILE A 98 12.35 -3.87 -5.82
N LEU A 99 11.93 -4.72 -6.76
CA LEU A 99 12.85 -5.34 -7.72
C LEU A 99 13.58 -4.27 -8.56
N LEU A 100 12.85 -3.30 -9.12
CA LEU A 100 13.45 -2.21 -9.89
C LEU A 100 14.42 -1.36 -9.04
N ALA A 101 14.05 -1.03 -7.80
CA ALA A 101 14.91 -0.30 -6.88
C ALA A 101 16.18 -1.10 -6.53
N THR A 102 16.07 -2.40 -6.29
CA THR A 102 17.25 -3.26 -6.04
C THR A 102 18.17 -3.35 -7.23
N ILE A 103 17.65 -3.40 -8.46
CA ILE A 103 18.45 -3.35 -9.69
C ILE A 103 19.25 -2.04 -9.75
N VAL A 104 18.62 -0.89 -9.45
CA VAL A 104 19.31 0.40 -9.40
C VAL A 104 20.39 0.41 -8.32
N LEU A 105 20.12 -0.13 -7.13
CA LEU A 105 21.12 -0.24 -6.05
C LEU A 105 22.31 -1.11 -6.46
N VAL A 106 22.06 -2.26 -7.09
CA VAL A 106 23.14 -3.12 -7.61
C VAL A 106 23.93 -2.40 -8.69
N MET A 107 23.26 -1.71 -9.61
CA MET A 107 23.90 -0.95 -10.69
C MET A 107 24.80 0.16 -10.13
N LEU A 108 24.35 0.84 -9.06
CA LEU A 108 25.14 1.86 -8.35
C LEU A 108 26.26 1.26 -7.51
N ALA A 109 26.03 0.13 -6.86
CA ALA A 109 27.04 -0.56 -6.04
C ALA A 109 28.15 -1.22 -6.88
N THR A 110 27.83 -1.60 -8.12
CA THR A 110 28.79 -2.23 -9.05
C THR A 110 29.77 -1.22 -9.62
N PHE A 111 29.58 0.10 -9.43
CA PHE A 111 30.61 1.09 -9.73
C PHE A 111 31.72 0.99 -8.68
N PRO A 112 32.89 0.44 -9.04
CA PRO A 112 34.00 0.44 -8.13
C PRO A 112 34.54 1.88 -8.08
N THR A 113 34.60 2.45 -6.89
CA THR A 113 35.71 3.35 -6.59
C THR A 113 36.99 2.56 -6.87
N TYR A 114 37.93 3.12 -7.67
CA TYR A 114 39.29 2.64 -8.00
C TYR A 114 39.40 2.12 -9.46
N ASN A 115 40.04 2.80 -10.43
CA ASN A 115 41.48 3.12 -10.46
C ASN A 115 41.88 4.15 -11.56
N SER A 116 41.59 5.43 -11.34
CA SER A 116 42.26 6.61 -11.94
C SER A 116 41.41 7.84 -11.57
N GLU A 117 42.03 9.02 -11.47
CA GLU A 117 41.31 10.27 -11.15
C GLU A 117 40.25 10.62 -12.22
N GLU A 118 40.36 10.07 -13.45
CA GLU A 118 39.44 10.30 -14.57
C GLU A 118 38.19 9.38 -14.59
N GLU A 119 38.22 8.19 -13.99
CA GLU A 119 37.15 7.19 -14.12
C GLU A 119 36.19 7.09 -12.92
N ARG A 120 36.30 8.00 -11.95
CA ARG A 120 35.58 7.94 -10.67
C ARG A 120 34.06 8.20 -10.78
N MET A 121 33.58 8.40 -12.00
CA MET A 121 32.27 8.94 -12.30
C MET A 121 31.50 7.94 -13.22
N PRO A 122 30.36 7.32 -12.78
CA PRO A 122 29.57 6.35 -13.56
C PRO A 122 29.12 6.81 -14.96
N SER A 123 29.38 6.08 -16.04
CA SER A 123 29.04 6.51 -17.42
C SER A 123 27.64 7.16 -17.60
N ARG A 124 27.53 8.19 -18.45
CA ARG A 124 26.28 8.96 -18.68
C ARG A 124 25.06 8.06 -18.96
N PHE A 125 25.27 6.99 -19.73
CA PHE A 125 24.23 6.02 -20.07
C PHE A 125 23.69 5.28 -18.84
N VAL A 126 24.58 4.83 -17.94
CA VAL A 126 24.15 4.11 -16.74
C VAL A 126 23.41 5.04 -15.77
N SER A 127 23.90 6.26 -15.56
CA SER A 127 23.20 7.23 -14.69
C SER A 127 21.82 7.60 -15.24
N GLN A 128 21.65 7.73 -16.56
CA GLN A 128 20.35 7.97 -17.19
C GLN A 128 19.39 6.78 -17.07
N ILE A 129 19.88 5.55 -17.28
CA ILE A 129 19.09 4.33 -17.13
C ILE A 129 18.66 4.16 -15.66
N ALA A 130 19.59 4.35 -14.72
CA ALA A 130 19.30 4.30 -13.29
C ALA A 130 18.25 5.34 -12.88
N LEU A 131 18.33 6.57 -13.40
CA LEU A 131 17.34 7.63 -13.17
C LEU A 131 15.95 7.24 -13.71
N ALA A 132 15.89 6.67 -14.91
CA ALA A 132 14.62 6.23 -15.50
C ALA A 132 13.98 5.10 -14.69
N ILE A 133 14.76 4.09 -14.29
CA ILE A 133 14.26 2.95 -13.51
C ILE A 133 13.80 3.39 -12.12
N ILE A 134 14.58 4.23 -11.41
CA ILE A 134 14.20 4.70 -10.07
C ILE A 134 12.95 5.58 -10.12
N PHE A 135 12.78 6.36 -11.18
CA PHE A 135 11.59 7.19 -11.37
C PHE A 135 10.33 6.35 -11.57
N ILE A 136 10.41 5.31 -12.41
CA ILE A 136 9.31 4.34 -12.58
C ILE A 136 9.00 3.64 -11.27
N SER A 137 10.03 3.20 -10.54
CA SER A 137 9.87 2.59 -9.21
C SER A 137 9.17 3.54 -8.23
N ALA A 138 9.55 4.82 -8.20
CA ALA A 138 8.93 5.82 -7.33
C ALA A 138 7.45 6.02 -7.65
N ILE A 139 7.07 6.04 -8.93
CA ILE A 139 5.67 6.10 -9.37
C ILE A 139 4.90 4.87 -8.89
N PHE A 140 5.46 3.66 -9.03
CA PHE A 140 4.77 2.44 -8.58
C PHE A 140 4.57 2.41 -7.07
N VAL A 141 5.55 2.84 -6.27
CA VAL A 141 5.38 2.99 -4.83
C VAL A 141 4.32 4.05 -4.51
N LEU A 142 4.37 5.21 -5.16
CA LEU A 142 3.40 6.29 -4.95
C LEU A 142 1.97 5.83 -5.22
N VAL A 143 1.73 5.21 -6.38
CA VAL A 143 0.41 4.69 -6.75
C VAL A 143 -0.05 3.63 -5.76
N SER A 144 0.84 2.74 -5.33
CA SER A 144 0.50 1.68 -4.38
C SER A 144 0.11 2.23 -3.01
N VAL A 145 0.91 3.14 -2.44
CA VAL A 145 0.66 3.74 -1.12
C VAL A 145 -0.63 4.58 -1.14
N LEU A 146 -0.84 5.39 -2.18
CA LEU A 146 -2.06 6.18 -2.33
C LEU A 146 -3.31 5.29 -2.47
N TRP A 147 -3.22 4.24 -3.27
CA TRP A 147 -4.31 3.28 -3.45
C TRP A 147 -4.68 2.61 -2.13
N GLN A 148 -3.71 2.06 -1.42
CA GLN A 148 -3.95 1.37 -0.16
C GLN A 148 -4.51 2.31 0.90
N HIS A 149 -3.96 3.52 1.02
CA HIS A 149 -4.42 4.54 1.96
C HIS A 149 -5.88 4.91 1.72
N THR A 150 -6.23 5.23 0.47
CA THR A 150 -7.59 5.64 0.12
C THR A 150 -8.59 4.49 0.28
N ALA A 151 -8.22 3.28 -0.16
CA ALA A 151 -9.10 2.14 -0.10
C ALA A 151 -9.30 1.61 1.33
N SER A 152 -8.27 1.64 2.19
CA SER A 152 -8.41 1.26 3.60
C SER A 152 -9.28 2.23 4.39
N ILE A 153 -9.16 3.54 4.14
CA ILE A 153 -10.02 4.54 4.78
C ILE A 153 -11.47 4.37 4.33
N ALA A 154 -11.70 4.18 3.02
CA ALA A 154 -13.04 3.98 2.50
C ALA A 154 -13.70 2.72 3.11
N ALA A 155 -12.97 1.60 3.16
CA ALA A 155 -13.47 0.37 3.76
C ALA A 155 -13.76 0.52 5.27
N ALA A 156 -12.87 1.18 6.01
CA ALA A 156 -13.06 1.46 7.44
C ALA A 156 -14.34 2.27 7.69
N THR A 157 -14.50 3.40 6.98
CA THR A 157 -15.68 4.25 7.10
C THR A 157 -16.97 3.53 6.69
N ILE A 158 -16.95 2.69 5.64
CA ILE A 158 -18.14 1.92 5.24
C ILE A 158 -18.50 0.87 6.31
N ALA A 159 -17.52 0.13 6.82
CA ALA A 159 -17.75 -0.89 7.83
C ALA A 159 -18.24 -0.29 9.16
N GLU A 160 -17.70 0.85 9.58
CA GLU A 160 -18.15 1.54 10.81
C GLU A 160 -19.58 2.08 10.66
N ASN A 161 -19.92 2.67 9.51
CA ASN A 161 -21.27 3.17 9.24
C ASN A 161 -22.31 2.04 9.11
N LEU A 162 -21.94 0.90 8.51
CA LEU A 162 -22.82 -0.28 8.42
C LEU A 162 -22.96 -1.00 9.77
N GLY A 163 -21.90 -1.03 10.57
CA GLY A 163 -21.91 -1.56 11.92
C GLY A 163 -22.67 -0.68 12.92
N ASN A 164 -23.05 0.54 12.54
CA ASN A 164 -23.77 1.51 13.37
C ASN A 164 -23.17 1.66 14.78
N GLY A 165 -21.83 1.70 14.86
CA GLY A 165 -21.09 1.79 16.13
C GLY A 165 -20.80 0.45 16.82
N SER A 166 -21.32 -0.67 16.34
CA SER A 166 -20.98 -2.02 16.84
C SER A 166 -19.66 -2.56 16.29
N ILE A 167 -19.05 -1.91 15.29
CA ILE A 167 -17.73 -2.25 14.74
C ILE A 167 -16.85 -1.02 14.84
N GLN A 168 -15.72 -1.14 15.53
CA GLN A 168 -14.67 -0.13 15.49
C GLN A 168 -13.64 -0.52 14.43
N THR A 169 -13.32 0.41 13.54
CA THR A 169 -12.35 0.17 12.46
C THR A 169 -11.17 1.12 12.58
N GLY A 170 -10.02 0.68 12.07
CA GLY A 170 -8.80 1.46 12.11
C GLY A 170 -7.88 1.07 10.96
N VAL A 171 -7.04 2.02 10.56
CA VAL A 171 -6.02 1.81 9.52
C VAL A 171 -4.68 1.54 10.20
N GLY A 172 -3.92 0.57 9.70
CA GLY A 172 -2.58 0.26 10.17
C GLY A 172 -1.57 1.38 9.87
N VAL A 173 -1.40 2.31 10.81
CA VAL A 173 -0.47 3.46 10.69
C VAL A 173 0.97 3.02 10.45
N THR A 174 1.39 1.88 11.02
CA THR A 174 2.74 1.35 10.84
C THR A 174 3.07 1.02 9.38
N ALA A 175 2.15 0.36 8.68
CA ALA A 175 2.30 0.03 7.27
C ALA A 175 2.31 1.29 6.39
N LEU A 176 1.47 2.26 6.72
CA LEU A 176 1.40 3.56 6.06
C LEU A 176 2.72 4.32 6.17
N VAL A 177 3.27 4.42 7.39
CA VAL A 177 4.54 5.12 7.65
C VAL A 177 5.69 4.46 6.89
N LEU A 178 5.78 3.13 6.89
CA LEU A 178 6.82 2.41 6.14
C LEU A 178 6.73 2.65 4.63
N GLY A 179 5.53 2.70 4.07
CA GLY A 179 5.32 3.00 2.65
C GLY A 179 5.77 4.40 2.27
N TRP A 180 5.34 5.42 3.02
CA TRP A 180 5.74 6.81 2.78
C TRP A 180 7.22 7.06 3.04
N PHE A 181 7.79 6.40 4.05
CA PHE A 181 9.22 6.44 4.31
C PHE A 181 10.02 5.86 3.13
N GLY A 182 9.61 4.70 2.60
CA GLY A 182 10.21 4.10 1.41
C GLY A 182 10.11 5.02 0.19
N PHE A 183 8.96 5.65 -0.03
CA PHE A 183 8.79 6.64 -1.09
C PHE A 183 9.73 7.84 -0.94
N ALA A 184 9.86 8.40 0.27
CA ALA A 184 10.77 9.51 0.55
C ALA A 184 12.23 9.15 0.26
N LEU A 185 12.66 7.92 0.59
CA LEU A 185 13.99 7.43 0.25
C LEU A 185 14.20 7.34 -1.27
N LEU A 186 13.21 6.86 -2.05
CA LEU A 186 13.30 6.81 -3.51
C LEU A 186 13.42 8.22 -4.12
N ILE A 187 12.71 9.21 -3.56
CA ILE A 187 12.85 10.62 -3.96
C ILE A 187 14.25 11.14 -3.66
N LEU A 188 14.80 10.85 -2.47
CA LEU A 188 16.16 11.23 -2.11
C LEU A 188 17.19 10.64 -3.08
N VAL A 189 17.07 9.35 -3.41
CA VAL A 189 17.94 8.70 -4.42
C VAL A 189 17.79 9.37 -5.79
N THR A 190 16.56 9.70 -6.20
CA THR A 190 16.31 10.40 -7.47
C THR A 190 16.99 11.77 -7.51
N ILE A 191 16.89 12.56 -6.44
CA ILE A 191 17.57 13.85 -6.30
C ILE A 191 19.09 13.65 -6.34
N GLY A 192 19.63 12.67 -5.62
CA GLY A 192 21.05 12.35 -5.62
C GLY A 192 21.59 12.02 -7.01
N LEU A 193 20.86 11.21 -7.78
CA LEU A 193 21.22 10.89 -9.17
C LEU A 193 21.13 12.11 -10.09
N LEU A 194 20.12 12.97 -9.90
CA LEU A 194 19.96 14.19 -10.69
C LEU A 194 21.12 15.17 -10.43
N VAL A 195 21.52 15.37 -9.17
CA VAL A 195 22.69 16.18 -8.81
C VAL A 195 23.98 15.59 -9.40
N MET A 196 24.15 14.27 -9.33
CA MET A 196 25.31 13.60 -9.92
C MET A 196 25.39 13.80 -11.45
N ILE A 197 24.27 13.71 -12.16
CA ILE A 197 24.20 13.95 -13.61
C ILE A 197 24.48 15.43 -13.95
N LEU A 198 23.97 16.37 -13.15
CA LEU A 198 24.24 17.79 -13.38
C LEU A 198 25.72 18.14 -13.16
N SER A 199 26.32 17.61 -12.09
CA SER A 199 27.74 17.82 -11.79
C SER A 199 28.64 17.38 -12.95
N ARG A 200 28.33 16.26 -13.61
CA ARG A 200 29.01 15.82 -14.86
C ARG A 200 29.00 16.87 -15.94
N ASN A 201 27.80 17.34 -16.27
CA ASN A 201 27.61 18.21 -17.43
C ASN A 201 28.27 19.57 -17.21
N LEU A 202 28.47 20.00 -15.96
CA LEU A 202 29.22 21.19 -15.61
C LEU A 202 30.73 20.96 -15.75
N VAL A 203 31.25 19.85 -15.23
CA VAL A 203 32.68 19.49 -15.34
C VAL A 203 33.08 19.30 -16.81
N ASP A 204 32.27 18.57 -17.58
CA ASP A 204 32.54 18.32 -19.00
C ASP A 204 32.52 19.60 -19.84
N LYS A 205 31.72 20.62 -19.46
CA LYS A 205 31.73 21.93 -20.13
C LYS A 205 32.98 22.72 -19.80
N GLN A 206 33.40 22.70 -18.54
CA GLN A 206 34.55 23.47 -18.09
C GLN A 206 35.85 22.98 -18.72
N ILE A 207 36.00 21.66 -18.91
CA ILE A 207 37.16 21.09 -19.62
C ILE A 207 37.21 21.56 -21.09
N VAL A 208 36.05 21.62 -21.76
CA VAL A 208 35.98 22.08 -23.16
C VAL A 208 36.31 23.57 -23.29
N ASP A 209 35.86 24.40 -22.33
CA ASP A 209 36.15 25.84 -22.32
C ASP A 209 37.62 26.16 -21.98
N ASP A 210 38.33 25.27 -21.26
CA ASP A 210 39.76 25.44 -20.90
C ASP A 210 40.72 25.02 -22.05
N ASP A 211 40.24 24.25 -23.04
CA ASP A 211 41.02 23.75 -24.18
C ASP A 211 41.00 24.68 -25.43
N GLU A 212 40.28 25.82 -25.38
CA GLU A 212 40.12 26.82 -26.47
C GLU A 212 40.85 28.14 -26.18
#